data_AF-A0A8S3Y8G9-F1
#
_entry.id   AF-A0A8S3Y8G9-F1
#
_cell.length_a   1.000
_cell.length_b   1.000
_cell.length_c   1.000
_cell.angle_alpha   90.00
_cell.angle_beta   90.00
_cell.angle_gamma   90.00
#
_symmetry.space_group_name_H-M   'P 1'
#
loop_
_entity.id
_entity.type
_entity.pdbx_description
1 polymer ?
#
loop_
_entity_poly.entity_id
_entity_poly.type
_entity_poly.pdbx_seq_one_letter_code
_entity_poly.pdbx_strand_id
1 'polypeptide(L)'
;MYVICLSLTSKTKIRGLLEIISSAAEYSDLCIRHREENIIKALAAKVPHKPGSGSSTVRYNDPHVKAHVLLQAHLSRMQLPAELQADTAIVLTKAIRLIQACVDVVSSSGWLSPGVAAMELAQMVTQAMWAKDSYLRQLPHFTAETVQRCADKGVETVFDVMELEDNARAKLLQLSPTEMADVARFCNRYPNVELTYEVKNERRLRVGKPIVVEVSLEREDEIVGPVIAPFFPQKREEGWWVVVGEPRSNSLLSIKRVSLGRAARVRLDFVCGAPGRHTYTLYFMSDAYLGADQEYKFTVDVDSAPDTDSSDSDQ
;
A
#
# COMPACT_ATOMS: atom_id res chain seq x y z
N MET A 1 -13.91 -7.76 -11.49
CA MET A 1 -12.66 -7.71 -12.29
C MET A 1 -12.77 -6.88 -13.59
N TYR A 2 -13.79 -7.09 -14.46
CA TYR A 2 -13.92 -6.36 -15.75
C TYR A 2 -13.92 -4.82 -15.61
N VAL A 3 -14.65 -4.27 -14.63
CA VAL A 3 -14.69 -2.82 -14.34
C VAL A 3 -13.31 -2.26 -13.97
N ILE A 4 -12.50 -3.05 -13.25
CA ILE A 4 -11.16 -2.63 -12.80
C ILE A 4 -10.23 -2.45 -14.00
N CYS A 5 -10.23 -3.40 -14.94
CA CYS A 5 -9.39 -3.31 -16.14
C CYS A 5 -9.73 -2.12 -17.03
N LEU A 6 -11.00 -1.75 -17.14
CA LEU A 6 -11.44 -0.65 -18.02
C LEU A 6 -11.31 0.75 -17.39
N SER A 7 -11.23 0.84 -16.06
CA SER A 7 -11.29 2.13 -15.36
C SER A 7 -9.91 2.63 -14.89
N LEU A 8 -8.93 1.72 -14.75
CA LEU A 8 -7.58 2.09 -14.35
C LEU A 8 -6.82 2.76 -15.50
N THR A 9 -6.03 3.77 -15.16
CA THR A 9 -5.16 4.51 -16.10
C THR A 9 -3.80 4.76 -15.47
N SER A 10 -2.81 5.15 -16.27
CA SER A 10 -1.46 5.52 -15.78
C SER A 10 -1.43 6.70 -14.81
N LYS A 11 -2.55 7.45 -14.70
CA LYS A 11 -2.70 8.62 -13.82
C LYS A 11 -3.65 8.38 -12.64
N THR A 12 -4.19 7.16 -12.50
CA THR A 12 -5.11 6.85 -11.40
C THR A 12 -4.40 6.97 -10.05
N LYS A 13 -5.01 7.72 -9.12
CA LYS A 13 -4.52 7.93 -7.75
C LYS A 13 -5.47 7.28 -6.74
N ILE A 14 -5.13 7.36 -5.45
CA ILE A 14 -5.95 6.86 -4.31
C ILE A 14 -7.44 7.19 -4.46
N ARG A 15 -7.78 8.45 -4.79
CA ARG A 15 -9.17 8.86 -5.02
C ARG A 15 -9.87 8.01 -6.09
N GLY A 16 -9.24 7.85 -7.25
CA GLY A 16 -9.77 7.06 -8.34
C GLY A 16 -9.80 5.57 -8.01
N LEU A 17 -8.79 5.06 -7.29
CA LEU A 17 -8.77 3.68 -6.80
C LEU A 17 -9.96 3.40 -5.89
N LEU A 18 -10.27 4.29 -4.93
CA LEU A 18 -11.44 4.18 -4.05
C LEU A 18 -12.75 4.12 -4.86
N GLU A 19 -12.91 4.99 -5.85
CA GLU A 19 -14.08 5.00 -6.73
C GLU A 19 -14.17 3.67 -7.51
N ILE A 20 -13.07 3.20 -8.12
CA ILE A 20 -13.02 1.98 -8.92
C ILE A 20 -13.32 0.73 -8.10
N ILE A 21 -12.70 0.56 -6.91
CA ILE A 21 -12.94 -0.62 -6.09
C ILE A 21 -14.37 -0.63 -5.53
N SER A 22 -14.94 0.54 -5.22
CA SER A 22 -16.31 0.64 -4.69
C SER A 22 -17.36 0.32 -5.76
N SER A 23 -17.04 0.54 -7.03
CA SER A 23 -17.85 0.13 -8.19
C SER A 23 -17.72 -1.36 -8.56
N ALA A 24 -17.00 -2.16 -7.78
CA ALA A 24 -16.86 -3.59 -8.02
C ALA A 24 -18.20 -4.33 -7.82
N ALA A 25 -18.47 -5.32 -8.68
CA ALA A 25 -19.70 -6.12 -8.65
C ALA A 25 -19.89 -6.88 -7.32
N GLU A 26 -18.79 -7.15 -6.63
CA GLU A 26 -18.74 -7.75 -5.31
C GLU A 26 -19.49 -6.92 -4.24
N TYR A 27 -19.76 -5.64 -4.51
CA TYR A 27 -20.55 -4.76 -3.65
C TYR A 27 -21.99 -4.55 -4.12
N SER A 28 -22.41 -5.09 -5.27
CA SER A 28 -23.78 -4.90 -5.77
C SER A 28 -24.87 -5.46 -4.82
N ASP A 29 -24.52 -6.48 -4.03
CA ASP A 29 -25.43 -7.10 -3.05
C ASP A 29 -25.42 -6.42 -1.66
N LEU A 30 -24.75 -5.27 -1.51
CA LEU A 30 -24.73 -4.55 -0.24
C LEU A 30 -26.15 -4.09 0.11
N CYS A 31 -26.66 -4.54 1.27
CA CYS A 31 -28.03 -4.26 1.69
C CYS A 31 -28.28 -2.75 1.77
N ILE A 32 -29.36 -2.27 1.15
CA ILE A 32 -29.83 -0.88 1.28
C ILE A 32 -31.09 -0.88 2.13
N ARG A 33 -30.99 -0.37 3.36
CA ARG A 33 -32.13 -0.34 4.28
C ARG A 33 -33.02 0.88 4.03
N HIS A 34 -34.30 0.77 4.41
CA HIS A 34 -35.22 1.90 4.34
C HIS A 34 -34.70 3.07 5.20
N ARG A 35 -34.77 4.30 4.66
CA ARG A 35 -34.32 5.56 5.29
C ARG A 35 -32.80 5.70 5.49
N GLU A 36 -32.00 4.75 5.00
CA GLU A 36 -30.54 4.82 5.10
C GLU A 36 -29.93 5.90 4.20
N GLU A 37 -30.61 6.25 3.11
CA GLU A 37 -30.18 7.23 2.10
C GLU A 37 -29.73 8.56 2.72
N ASN A 38 -30.50 9.09 3.68
CA ASN A 38 -30.19 10.35 4.34
C ASN A 38 -28.93 10.25 5.21
N ILE A 39 -28.70 9.09 5.84
CA ILE A 39 -27.52 8.83 6.66
C ILE A 39 -26.28 8.75 5.76
N ILE A 40 -26.36 7.98 4.67
CA ILE A 40 -25.26 7.88 3.69
C ILE A 40 -24.95 9.25 3.08
N LYS A 41 -25.97 10.04 2.75
CA LYS A 41 -25.80 11.42 2.25
C LYS A 41 -25.11 12.33 3.27
N ALA A 42 -25.48 12.24 4.55
CA ALA A 42 -24.84 13.00 5.62
C ALA A 42 -23.37 12.58 5.86
N LEU A 43 -23.08 11.28 5.76
CA LEU A 43 -21.70 10.76 5.83
C LEU A 43 -20.89 11.20 4.61
N ALA A 44 -21.47 11.13 3.40
CA ALA A 44 -20.82 11.57 2.16
C ALA A 44 -20.41 13.04 2.17
N ALA A 45 -21.08 13.89 2.96
CA ALA A 45 -20.69 15.29 3.14
C ALA A 45 -19.44 15.46 4.01
N LYS A 46 -19.10 14.47 4.85
CA LYS A 46 -17.98 14.50 5.80
C LYS A 46 -16.73 13.76 5.30
N VAL A 47 -16.88 12.84 4.35
CA VAL A 47 -15.74 12.08 3.80
C VAL A 47 -14.88 12.95 2.87
N PRO A 48 -13.56 12.71 2.78
CA PRO A 48 -12.66 13.53 1.97
C PRO A 48 -12.96 13.56 0.47
N HIS A 49 -13.42 12.44 -0.10
CA HIS A 49 -13.69 12.29 -1.53
C HIS A 49 -15.17 12.05 -1.80
N LYS A 50 -15.88 13.11 -2.21
CA LYS A 50 -17.32 13.06 -2.49
C LYS A 50 -17.62 12.12 -3.68
N PRO A 51 -18.65 11.26 -3.58
CA PRO A 51 -19.07 10.40 -4.69
C PRO A 51 -19.58 11.21 -5.89
N GLY A 52 -19.43 10.65 -7.10
CA GLY A 52 -20.08 11.15 -8.32
C GLY A 52 -19.52 12.43 -8.93
N SER A 53 -18.21 12.66 -8.87
CA SER A 53 -17.53 13.84 -9.40
C SER A 53 -17.55 13.99 -10.94
N GLY A 54 -18.42 13.27 -11.65
CA GLY A 54 -18.41 13.10 -13.10
C GLY A 54 -19.71 13.51 -13.84
N SER A 55 -20.56 14.36 -13.26
CA SER A 55 -21.74 14.98 -13.92
C SER A 55 -23.09 14.23 -13.86
N SER A 56 -23.25 13.20 -13.03
CA SER A 56 -24.56 12.58 -12.77
C SER A 56 -25.03 12.82 -11.33
N THR A 57 -26.35 12.95 -11.14
CA THR A 57 -26.97 13.05 -9.82
C THR A 57 -26.61 11.79 -9.00
N VAL A 58 -25.92 12.00 -7.87
CA VAL A 58 -25.53 10.92 -6.96
C VAL A 58 -26.77 10.26 -6.37
N ARG A 59 -26.89 8.94 -6.55
CA ARG A 59 -27.94 8.12 -5.95
C ARG A 59 -27.41 7.53 -4.65
N TYR A 60 -27.84 8.08 -3.52
CA TYR A 60 -27.37 7.63 -2.19
C TYR A 60 -28.02 6.32 -1.72
N ASN A 61 -28.94 5.76 -2.51
CA ASN A 61 -29.49 4.42 -2.38
C ASN A 61 -28.76 3.39 -3.26
N ASP A 62 -27.64 3.76 -3.91
CA ASP A 62 -26.80 2.87 -4.70
C ASP A 62 -25.80 2.13 -3.78
N PRO A 63 -25.72 0.78 -3.83
CA PRO A 63 -24.78 0.00 -3.04
C PRO A 63 -23.31 0.36 -3.27
N HIS A 64 -22.93 0.80 -4.48
CA HIS A 64 -21.57 1.23 -4.78
C HIS A 64 -21.23 2.57 -4.14
N VAL A 65 -22.19 3.52 -4.12
CA VAL A 65 -22.03 4.80 -3.41
C VAL A 65 -21.93 4.54 -1.91
N LYS A 66 -22.74 3.64 -1.36
CA LYS A 66 -22.65 3.21 0.03
C LYS A 66 -21.27 2.62 0.34
N ALA A 67 -20.78 1.66 -0.45
CA ALA A 67 -19.45 1.08 -0.26
C ALA A 67 -18.34 2.15 -0.29
N HIS A 68 -18.40 3.09 -1.22
CA HIS A 68 -17.45 4.22 -1.34
C HIS A 68 -17.43 5.11 -0.11
N VAL A 69 -18.60 5.43 0.44
CA VAL A 69 -18.72 6.25 1.65
C VAL A 69 -18.23 5.47 2.89
N LEU A 70 -18.61 4.19 3.02
CA LEU A 70 -18.21 3.37 4.16
C LEU A 70 -16.70 3.09 4.19
N LEU A 71 -16.05 2.85 3.04
CA LEU A 71 -14.60 2.72 2.97
C LEU A 71 -13.89 3.99 3.49
N GLN A 72 -14.35 5.16 3.06
CA GLN A 72 -13.75 6.42 3.53
C GLN A 72 -14.07 6.75 4.99
N ALA A 73 -15.26 6.37 5.46
CA ALA A 73 -15.62 6.47 6.87
C ALA A 73 -14.70 5.60 7.73
N HIS A 74 -14.38 4.38 7.28
CA HIS A 74 -13.40 3.49 7.90
C HIS A 74 -12.00 4.11 7.94
N LEU A 75 -11.48 4.59 6.80
CA LEU A 75 -10.18 5.28 6.73
C LEU A 75 -10.09 6.51 7.63
N SER A 76 -11.24 7.13 7.92
CA SER A 76 -11.33 8.30 8.80
C SER A 76 -11.65 7.95 10.26
N ARG A 77 -11.86 6.66 10.57
CA ARG A 77 -12.33 6.14 11.87
C ARG A 77 -13.59 6.85 12.38
N MET A 78 -14.53 7.14 11.48
CA MET A 78 -15.81 7.76 11.85
C MET A 78 -16.65 6.80 12.69
N GLN A 79 -17.35 7.33 13.69
CA GLN A 79 -18.32 6.55 14.46
C GLN A 79 -19.58 6.32 13.63
N LEU A 80 -19.95 5.06 13.46
CA LEU A 80 -21.09 4.62 12.65
C LEU A 80 -22.13 3.89 13.52
N PRO A 81 -23.43 3.96 13.17
CA PRO A 81 -24.44 3.06 13.74
C PRO A 81 -24.06 1.59 13.53
N ALA A 82 -24.47 0.72 14.46
CA ALA A 82 -24.10 -0.71 14.46
C ALA A 82 -24.38 -1.42 13.12
N GLU A 83 -25.50 -1.09 12.46
CA GLU A 83 -25.86 -1.65 11.15
C GLU A 83 -24.86 -1.26 10.05
N LEU A 84 -24.42 -0.01 10.01
CA LEU A 84 -23.42 0.46 9.06
C LEU A 84 -22.01 -0.04 9.40
N GLN A 85 -21.72 -0.27 10.67
CA GLN A 85 -20.47 -0.91 11.09
C GLN A 85 -20.41 -2.37 10.60
N ALA A 86 -21.52 -3.10 10.70
CA ALA A 86 -21.63 -4.46 10.16
C ALA A 86 -21.47 -4.49 8.63
N ASP A 87 -22.10 -3.54 7.93
CA ASP A 87 -21.94 -3.40 6.48
C ASP A 87 -20.50 -3.02 6.10
N THR A 88 -19.86 -2.14 6.87
CA THR A 88 -18.45 -1.77 6.69
C THR A 88 -17.56 -2.99 6.83
N ALA A 89 -17.80 -3.87 7.81
CA ALA A 89 -17.05 -5.11 7.93
C ALA A 89 -17.17 -5.98 6.67
N ILE A 90 -18.38 -6.15 6.11
CA ILE A 90 -18.60 -6.86 4.83
C ILE A 90 -17.80 -6.21 3.71
N VAL A 91 -17.81 -4.88 3.61
CA VAL A 91 -17.04 -4.15 2.59
C VAL A 91 -15.54 -4.44 2.74
N LEU A 92 -15.01 -4.33 3.97
CA LEU A 92 -13.60 -4.55 4.26
C LEU A 92 -13.13 -5.99 3.95
N THR A 93 -13.96 -7.01 4.21
CA THR A 93 -13.62 -8.41 3.88
C THR A 93 -13.34 -8.64 2.38
N LYS A 94 -13.90 -7.79 1.51
CA LYS A 94 -13.74 -7.87 0.05
C LYS A 94 -12.72 -6.86 -0.47
N ALA A 95 -12.39 -5.82 0.28
CA ALA A 95 -11.57 -4.71 -0.17
C ALA A 95 -10.13 -5.14 -0.53
N ILE A 96 -9.47 -5.92 0.32
CA ILE A 96 -8.06 -6.30 0.12
C ILE A 96 -7.87 -7.07 -1.19
N ARG A 97 -8.71 -8.06 -1.49
CA ARG A 97 -8.62 -8.82 -2.76
C ARG A 97 -8.86 -7.94 -3.99
N LEU A 98 -9.73 -6.94 -3.88
CA LEU A 98 -10.01 -5.99 -4.97
C LEU A 98 -8.81 -5.06 -5.20
N ILE A 99 -8.20 -4.57 -4.13
CA ILE A 99 -6.99 -3.74 -4.19
C ILE A 99 -5.83 -4.54 -4.78
N GLN A 100 -5.64 -5.78 -4.35
CA GLN A 100 -4.64 -6.69 -4.92
C GLN A 100 -4.88 -6.94 -6.42
N ALA A 101 -6.13 -7.10 -6.85
CA ALA A 101 -6.46 -7.19 -8.27
C ALA A 101 -6.14 -5.89 -9.03
N CYS A 102 -6.33 -4.72 -8.40
CA CYS A 102 -5.87 -3.45 -8.99
C CYS A 102 -4.34 -3.46 -9.16
N VAL A 103 -3.57 -3.89 -8.16
CA VAL A 103 -2.10 -4.00 -8.25
C VAL A 103 -1.68 -4.89 -9.43
N ASP A 104 -2.34 -6.04 -9.62
CA ASP A 104 -1.99 -6.96 -10.71
C ASP A 104 -2.30 -6.38 -12.10
N VAL A 105 -3.38 -5.61 -12.22
CA VAL A 105 -3.76 -4.95 -13.49
C VAL A 105 -2.81 -3.80 -13.83
N VAL A 106 -2.49 -2.94 -12.85
CA VAL A 106 -1.57 -1.81 -13.09
C VAL A 106 -0.14 -2.29 -13.32
N SER A 107 0.29 -3.37 -12.68
CA SER A 107 1.60 -3.96 -12.96
C SER A 107 1.67 -4.58 -14.34
N SER A 108 0.62 -5.27 -14.79
CA SER A 108 0.55 -5.80 -16.16
C SER A 108 0.54 -4.70 -17.22
N SER A 109 0.06 -3.51 -16.86
CA SER A 109 0.05 -2.31 -17.72
C SER A 109 1.34 -1.49 -17.62
N GLY A 110 2.26 -1.86 -16.72
CA GLY A 110 3.53 -1.16 -16.50
C GLY A 110 3.39 0.23 -15.84
N TRP A 111 2.33 0.50 -15.07
CA TRP A 111 2.11 1.82 -14.45
C TRP A 111 2.60 1.86 -13.00
N LEU A 112 3.67 2.62 -12.74
CA LEU A 112 4.30 2.67 -11.41
C LEU A 112 3.45 3.37 -10.36
N SER A 113 3.08 4.64 -10.61
CA SER A 113 2.39 5.47 -9.62
C SER A 113 1.02 4.89 -9.20
N PRO A 114 0.17 4.38 -10.12
CA PRO A 114 -1.04 3.67 -9.73
C PRO A 114 -0.76 2.36 -8.97
N GLY A 115 0.34 1.66 -9.30
CA GLY A 115 0.81 0.47 -8.58
C GLY A 115 1.13 0.76 -7.13
N VAL A 116 2.03 1.70 -6.89
CA VAL A 116 2.42 2.12 -5.54
C VAL A 116 1.20 2.62 -4.76
N ALA A 117 0.36 3.46 -5.37
CA ALA A 117 -0.86 3.94 -4.72
C ALA A 117 -1.84 2.81 -4.35
N ALA A 118 -1.95 1.75 -5.16
CA ALA A 118 -2.78 0.60 -4.82
C ALA A 118 -2.19 -0.21 -3.64
N MET A 119 -0.86 -0.33 -3.56
CA MET A 119 -0.19 -0.97 -2.42
C MET A 119 -0.40 -0.15 -1.13
N GLU A 120 -0.20 1.16 -1.18
CA GLU A 120 -0.50 2.08 -0.06
C GLU A 120 -1.97 1.99 0.38
N LEU A 121 -2.90 1.88 -0.57
CA LEU A 121 -4.33 1.74 -0.26
C LEU A 121 -4.61 0.44 0.53
N ALA A 122 -3.87 -0.64 0.28
CA ALA A 122 -3.99 -1.88 1.06
C ALA A 122 -3.59 -1.65 2.53
N GLN A 123 -2.50 -0.94 2.76
CA GLN A 123 -2.03 -0.57 4.10
C GLN A 123 -3.06 0.35 4.79
N MET A 124 -3.52 1.39 4.10
CA MET A 124 -4.53 2.35 4.58
C MET A 124 -5.81 1.65 5.05
N VAL A 125 -6.34 0.72 4.23
CA VAL A 125 -7.55 -0.05 4.55
C VAL A 125 -7.31 -0.98 5.75
N THR A 126 -6.12 -1.55 5.86
CA THR A 126 -5.77 -2.45 6.97
C THR A 126 -5.66 -1.70 8.30
N GLN A 127 -4.94 -0.57 8.33
CA GLN A 127 -4.72 0.21 9.54
C GLN A 127 -5.79 1.27 9.83
N ALA A 128 -6.81 1.37 8.96
CA ALA A 128 -7.92 2.32 9.07
C ALA A 128 -7.42 3.77 9.21
N MET A 129 -6.58 4.22 8.26
CA MET A 129 -6.00 5.57 8.26
C MET A 129 -5.70 6.05 6.84
N TRP A 130 -5.56 7.36 6.67
CA TRP A 130 -5.15 7.94 5.39
C TRP A 130 -3.61 7.96 5.26
N ALA A 131 -3.10 7.92 4.02
CA ALA A 131 -1.65 8.01 3.76
C ALA A 131 -0.99 9.30 4.30
N LYS A 132 -1.77 10.37 4.46
CA LYS A 132 -1.31 11.65 5.02
C LYS A 132 -1.38 11.73 6.55
N ASP A 133 -2.00 10.74 7.20
CA ASP A 133 -2.07 10.70 8.65
C ASP A 133 -0.71 10.27 9.22
N SER A 134 -0.40 10.65 10.46
CA SER A 134 0.80 10.19 11.13
C SER A 134 0.83 8.66 11.25
N TYR A 135 1.98 8.05 10.98
CA TYR A 135 2.23 6.61 11.17
C TYR A 135 2.08 6.16 12.62
N LEU A 136 1.97 7.07 13.59
CA LEU A 136 1.68 6.72 14.98
C LEU A 136 0.20 6.37 15.20
N ARG A 137 -0.69 6.74 14.27
CA ARG A 137 -2.13 6.49 14.39
C ARG A 137 -2.50 5.00 14.36
N GLN A 138 -1.64 4.15 13.80
CA GLN A 138 -1.80 2.69 13.78
C GLN A 138 -1.49 2.04 15.14
N LEU A 139 -0.78 2.73 16.05
CA LEU A 139 -0.55 2.23 17.40
C LEU A 139 -1.85 2.18 18.21
N PRO A 140 -2.08 1.13 19.01
CA PRO A 140 -3.22 1.04 19.92
C PRO A 140 -3.26 2.23 20.87
N HIS A 141 -4.47 2.72 21.19
CA HIS A 141 -4.70 3.80 22.16
C HIS A 141 -4.14 5.19 21.78
N PHE A 142 -3.56 5.35 20.58
CA PHE A 142 -3.09 6.66 20.12
C PHE A 142 -4.26 7.53 19.68
N THR A 143 -4.49 8.60 20.44
CA THR A 143 -5.43 9.67 20.10
C THR A 143 -4.76 10.76 19.27
N ALA A 144 -5.54 11.66 18.68
CA ALA A 144 -4.99 12.83 17.99
C ALA A 144 -4.11 13.70 18.90
N GLU A 145 -4.45 13.79 20.20
CA GLU A 145 -3.64 14.51 21.19
C GLU A 145 -2.30 13.81 21.45
N THR A 146 -2.31 12.48 21.62
CA THR A 146 -1.10 11.68 21.81
C THR A 146 -0.17 11.81 20.61
N VAL A 147 -0.71 11.74 19.39
CA VAL A 147 0.04 11.91 18.14
C VAL A 147 0.66 13.30 18.06
N GLN A 148 -0.11 14.36 18.35
CA GLN A 148 0.41 15.73 18.33
C GLN A 148 1.55 15.91 19.32
N ARG A 149 1.40 15.37 20.53
CA ARG A 149 2.44 15.44 21.57
C ARG A 149 3.72 14.71 21.19
N CYS A 150 3.61 13.60 20.45
CA CYS A 150 4.77 12.90 19.89
C CYS A 150 5.46 13.77 18.82
N ALA A 151 4.68 14.35 17.90
CA ALA A 151 5.20 15.24 16.87
C ALA A 151 5.92 16.46 17.46
N ASP A 152 5.38 17.07 18.52
CA ASP A 152 6.02 18.21 19.22
C ASP A 152 7.40 17.86 19.82
N LYS A 153 7.69 16.56 20.00
CA LYS A 153 8.99 16.05 20.47
C LYS A 153 9.85 15.43 19.36
N GLY A 154 9.43 15.54 18.10
CA GLY A 154 10.14 14.94 16.97
C GLY A 154 10.03 13.42 16.88
N VAL A 155 8.98 12.83 17.48
CA VAL A 155 8.66 11.40 17.37
C VAL A 155 7.56 11.26 16.32
N GLU A 156 7.91 10.75 15.14
CA GLU A 156 7.03 10.72 13.96
C GLU A 156 6.77 9.30 13.45
N THR A 157 7.69 8.36 13.71
CA THR A 157 7.64 6.98 13.24
C THR A 157 7.47 5.96 14.37
N VAL A 158 7.05 4.74 14.03
CA VAL A 158 6.97 3.65 15.00
C VAL A 158 8.35 3.30 15.56
N PHE A 159 9.40 3.39 14.73
CA PHE A 159 10.79 3.17 15.16
C PHE A 159 11.21 4.21 16.20
N ASP A 160 10.86 5.48 16.03
CA ASP A 160 11.17 6.53 17.01
C ASP A 160 10.56 6.21 18.38
N VAL A 161 9.33 5.66 18.41
CA VAL A 161 8.67 5.24 19.65
C VAL A 161 9.40 4.05 20.30
N MET A 162 9.94 3.14 19.49
CA MET A 162 10.71 1.98 19.96
C MET A 162 12.06 2.39 20.56
N GLU A 163 12.69 3.42 20.00
CA GLU A 163 13.99 3.95 20.45
C GLU A 163 13.89 4.81 21.72
N LEU A 164 12.69 5.27 22.10
CA LEU A 164 12.50 6.01 23.34
C LEU A 164 12.81 5.16 24.58
N GLU A 165 13.66 5.69 25.44
CA GLU A 165 13.86 5.25 26.82
C GLU A 165 12.51 5.09 27.57
N ASP A 166 12.37 4.02 28.36
CA ASP A 166 11.11 3.66 29.04
C ASP A 166 10.47 4.81 29.82
N ASN A 167 11.28 5.57 30.56
CA ASN A 167 10.82 6.73 31.34
C ASN A 167 10.34 7.88 30.45
N ALA A 168 11.00 8.11 29.31
CA ALA A 168 10.61 9.13 28.35
C ALA A 168 9.33 8.72 27.62
N ARG A 169 9.24 7.45 27.21
CA ARG A 169 8.07 6.86 26.56
C ARG A 169 6.83 6.93 27.45
N ALA A 170 6.93 6.50 28.71
CA ALA A 170 5.82 6.56 29.66
C ALA A 170 5.31 8.00 29.89
N LYS A 171 6.22 8.96 30.07
CA LYS A 171 5.87 10.39 30.24
C LYS A 171 5.25 11.00 28.99
N LEU A 172 5.68 10.58 27.81
CA LEU A 172 5.19 11.07 26.54
C LEU A 172 3.78 10.54 26.27
N LEU A 173 3.63 9.21 26.29
CA LEU A 173 2.40 8.54 25.89
C LEU A 173 1.29 8.67 26.95
N GLN A 174 1.65 8.72 28.24
CA GLN A 174 0.70 8.82 29.36
C GLN A 174 -0.41 7.75 29.36
N LEU A 175 -0.04 6.55 28.90
CA LEU A 175 -0.92 5.39 28.87
C LEU A 175 -0.80 4.58 30.16
N SER A 176 -1.86 3.85 30.51
CA SER A 176 -1.84 2.87 31.59
C SER A 176 -0.87 1.71 31.28
N PRO A 177 -0.44 0.92 32.30
CA PRO A 177 0.44 -0.22 32.06
C PRO A 177 -0.12 -1.24 31.07
N THR A 178 -1.44 -1.47 31.08
CA THR A 178 -2.11 -2.39 30.14
C THR A 178 -2.08 -1.86 28.71
N GLU A 179 -2.40 -0.58 28.51
CA GLU A 179 -2.35 0.06 27.20
C GLU A 179 -0.92 0.14 26.66
N MET A 180 0.06 0.38 27.54
CA MET A 180 1.48 0.34 27.17
C MET A 180 1.92 -1.06 26.74
N ALA A 181 1.37 -2.12 27.34
CA ALA A 181 1.63 -3.49 26.92
C ALA A 181 1.05 -3.78 25.52
N ASP A 182 -0.12 -3.24 25.19
CA ASP A 182 -0.68 -3.32 23.83
C ASP A 182 0.19 -2.60 22.80
N VAL A 183 0.71 -1.41 23.14
CA VAL A 183 1.66 -0.67 22.31
C VAL A 183 2.95 -1.46 22.12
N ALA A 184 3.54 -1.99 23.19
CA ALA A 184 4.74 -2.82 23.10
C ALA A 184 4.53 -4.06 22.23
N ARG A 185 3.35 -4.70 22.35
CA ARG A 185 2.99 -5.84 21.49
C ARG A 185 2.89 -5.43 20.02
N PHE A 186 2.35 -4.25 19.71
CA PHE A 186 2.32 -3.72 18.35
C PHE A 186 3.74 -3.48 17.84
N CYS A 187 4.58 -2.78 18.60
CA CYS A 187 5.96 -2.49 18.20
C CYS A 187 6.77 -3.78 17.94
N ASN A 188 6.63 -4.80 18.80
CA ASN A 188 7.26 -6.11 18.62
C ASN A 188 6.69 -6.92 17.44
N ARG A 189 5.61 -6.47 16.80
CA ARG A 189 5.03 -7.07 15.60
C ARG A 189 5.24 -6.22 14.36
N TYR A 190 5.57 -4.95 14.55
CA TYR A 190 5.79 -4.02 13.47
C TYR A 190 7.04 -4.46 12.70
N PRO A 191 6.99 -4.56 11.37
CA PRO A 191 8.04 -5.22 10.62
C PRO A 191 9.34 -4.42 10.63
N ASN A 192 10.41 -5.05 11.12
CA ASN A 192 11.78 -4.59 10.94
C ASN A 192 12.52 -5.58 10.02
N VAL A 193 12.74 -5.15 8.77
CA VAL A 193 13.29 -6.00 7.71
C VAL A 193 14.48 -5.30 7.07
N GLU A 194 15.63 -5.95 7.09
CA GLU A 194 16.80 -5.54 6.34
C GLU A 194 16.66 -6.00 4.87
N LEU A 195 16.85 -5.06 3.94
CA LEU A 195 16.88 -5.33 2.52
C LEU A 195 18.29 -5.09 1.97
N THR A 196 18.83 -6.12 1.33
CA THR A 196 20.03 -6.01 0.50
C THR A 196 19.72 -6.40 -0.95
N TYR A 197 20.39 -5.80 -1.91
CA TYR A 197 20.20 -6.12 -3.32
C TYR A 197 21.51 -6.10 -4.12
N GLU A 198 21.53 -6.86 -5.21
CA GLU A 198 22.64 -6.94 -6.16
C GLU A 198 22.11 -6.96 -7.60
N VAL A 199 22.69 -6.13 -8.48
CA VAL A 199 22.45 -6.20 -9.92
C VAL A 199 23.46 -7.18 -10.53
N LYS A 200 22.97 -8.32 -11.04
CA LYS A 200 23.86 -9.33 -11.63
C LYS A 200 24.48 -8.83 -12.93
N ASN A 201 25.79 -9.08 -13.07
CA ASN A 201 26.57 -8.69 -14.25
C ASN A 201 26.47 -7.19 -14.59
N GLU A 202 26.39 -6.32 -13.57
CA GLU A 202 26.20 -4.87 -13.71
C GLU A 202 27.15 -4.20 -14.74
N ARG A 203 28.39 -4.70 -14.86
CA ARG A 203 29.39 -4.17 -15.81
C ARG A 203 29.25 -4.66 -17.27
N ARG A 204 28.28 -5.52 -17.55
CA ARG A 204 28.10 -6.18 -18.87
C ARG A 204 26.63 -6.21 -19.29
N LEU A 205 25.88 -5.20 -18.90
CA LEU A 205 24.46 -5.07 -19.27
C LEU A 205 24.35 -4.57 -20.70
N ARG A 206 23.39 -5.12 -21.45
CA ARG A 206 23.17 -4.80 -22.87
C ARG A 206 21.70 -4.56 -23.15
N VAL A 207 21.42 -3.66 -24.09
CA VAL A 207 20.06 -3.39 -24.57
C VAL A 207 19.38 -4.70 -25.01
N GLY A 208 18.12 -4.86 -24.64
CA GLY A 208 17.31 -6.03 -25.03
C GLY A 208 17.64 -7.33 -24.27
N LYS A 209 18.66 -7.34 -23.41
CA LYS A 209 18.95 -8.49 -22.52
C LYS A 209 18.34 -8.26 -21.14
N PRO A 210 17.92 -9.34 -20.43
CA PRO A 210 17.38 -9.21 -19.08
C PRO A 210 18.43 -8.67 -18.10
N ILE A 211 18.07 -7.60 -17.41
CA ILE A 211 18.74 -7.11 -16.20
C ILE A 211 18.14 -7.87 -15.03
N VAL A 212 18.98 -8.50 -14.21
CA VAL A 212 18.55 -9.31 -13.06
C VAL A 212 18.96 -8.63 -11.77
N VAL A 213 17.98 -8.36 -10.91
CA VAL A 213 18.18 -7.84 -9.56
C VAL A 213 17.85 -8.94 -8.57
N GLU A 214 18.83 -9.37 -7.78
CA GLU A 214 18.61 -10.27 -6.66
C GLU A 214 18.45 -9.46 -5.38
N VAL A 215 17.37 -9.72 -4.65
CA VAL A 215 17.02 -9.06 -3.39
C VAL A 215 17.03 -10.12 -2.29
N SER A 216 17.72 -9.84 -1.19
CA SER A 216 17.67 -10.63 0.03
C SER A 216 16.99 -9.82 1.12
N LEU A 217 16.01 -10.43 1.76
CA LEU A 217 15.22 -9.86 2.84
C LEU A 217 15.51 -10.68 4.09
N GLU A 218 15.88 -10.02 5.18
CA GLU A 218 16.09 -10.65 6.48
C GLU A 218 15.32 -9.87 7.56
N ARG A 219 14.47 -10.58 8.30
CA ARG A 219 13.72 -10.00 9.41
C ARG A 219 14.58 -10.07 10.67
N GLU A 220 14.71 -8.94 11.35
CA GLU A 220 15.42 -8.87 12.63
C GLU A 220 14.57 -9.42 13.79
N ASP A 221 13.24 -9.32 13.68
CA ASP A 221 12.31 -9.75 14.73
C ASP A 221 12.23 -11.29 14.87
N GLU A 222 12.25 -11.78 16.11
CA GLU A 222 12.08 -13.21 16.40
C GLU A 222 10.61 -13.68 16.31
N ILE A 223 9.63 -12.78 16.47
CA ILE A 223 8.23 -13.15 16.63
C ILE A 223 7.39 -12.78 15.40
N VAL A 224 7.21 -13.74 14.50
CA VAL A 224 6.25 -13.63 13.39
C VAL A 224 4.86 -14.02 13.87
N GLY A 225 3.85 -13.23 13.53
CA GLY A 225 2.45 -13.57 13.77
C GLY A 225 1.53 -12.67 12.93
N PRO A 226 0.20 -12.85 13.06
CA PRO A 226 -0.74 -12.12 12.23
C PRO A 226 -0.62 -10.62 12.47
N VAL A 227 -0.96 -9.86 11.43
CA VAL A 227 -1.01 -8.39 11.44
C VAL A 227 -1.90 -7.92 12.59
N ILE A 228 -1.37 -6.99 13.38
CA ILE A 228 -2.15 -6.28 14.40
C ILE A 228 -2.86 -5.11 13.70
N ALA A 229 -4.15 -5.30 13.44
CA ALA A 229 -5.03 -4.32 12.81
C ALA A 229 -6.41 -4.34 13.51
N PRO A 230 -6.56 -3.66 14.66
CA PRO A 230 -7.75 -3.78 15.51
C PRO A 230 -9.04 -3.29 14.85
N PHE A 231 -8.94 -2.44 13.83
CA PHE A 231 -10.08 -1.92 13.08
C PHE A 231 -10.44 -2.77 11.85
N PHE A 232 -9.64 -3.78 11.52
CA PHE A 232 -9.91 -4.67 10.39
C PHE A 232 -10.61 -5.95 10.88
N PRO A 233 -11.71 -6.39 10.24
CA PRO A 233 -12.60 -7.42 10.79
C PRO A 233 -12.04 -8.85 10.76
N GLN A 234 -10.99 -9.10 9.96
CA GLN A 234 -10.43 -10.43 9.77
C GLN A 234 -8.96 -10.47 10.20
N LYS A 235 -8.50 -11.63 10.66
CA LYS A 235 -7.07 -11.86 10.81
C LYS A 235 -6.40 -11.85 9.44
N ARG A 236 -5.26 -11.19 9.35
CA ARG A 236 -4.45 -11.11 8.13
C ARG A 236 -3.03 -11.56 8.43
N GLU A 237 -2.44 -12.24 7.46
CA GLU A 237 -1.00 -12.43 7.41
C GLU A 237 -0.38 -11.27 6.64
N GLU A 238 0.87 -10.98 6.96
CA GLU A 238 1.65 -9.93 6.32
C GLU A 238 2.06 -10.35 4.89
N GLY A 239 1.85 -9.45 3.94
CA GLY A 239 2.30 -9.60 2.57
C GLY A 239 3.18 -8.42 2.14
N TRP A 240 4.09 -8.68 1.20
CA TRP A 240 4.97 -7.68 0.62
C TRP A 240 4.96 -7.70 -0.90
N TRP A 241 5.27 -6.55 -1.47
CA TRP A 241 5.69 -6.42 -2.85
C TRP A 241 7.14 -5.94 -2.93
N VAL A 242 7.92 -6.61 -3.75
CA VAL A 242 9.21 -6.10 -4.23
C VAL A 242 8.99 -5.61 -5.66
N VAL A 243 9.31 -4.35 -5.94
CA VAL A 243 9.00 -3.70 -7.22
C VAL A 243 10.25 -3.01 -7.75
N VAL A 244 10.55 -3.17 -9.02
CA VAL A 244 11.52 -2.32 -9.73
C VAL A 244 10.75 -1.40 -10.65
N GLY A 245 11.01 -0.09 -10.56
CA GLY A 245 10.37 0.92 -11.40
C GLY A 245 11.32 2.04 -11.81
N GLU A 246 10.91 2.79 -12.83
CA GLU A 246 11.55 4.03 -13.27
C GLU A 246 10.60 5.21 -12.97
N PRO A 247 10.89 6.01 -11.94
CA PRO A 247 9.99 7.10 -11.51
C PRO A 247 9.78 8.17 -12.58
N ARG A 248 10.82 8.48 -13.37
CA ARG A 248 10.80 9.56 -14.37
C ARG A 248 9.80 9.28 -15.49
N SER A 249 9.72 8.04 -15.94
CA SER A 249 8.82 7.57 -17.00
C SER A 249 7.51 7.00 -16.45
N ASN A 250 7.35 6.96 -15.12
CA ASN A 250 6.22 6.31 -14.43
C ASN A 250 6.03 4.84 -14.84
N SER A 251 7.14 4.14 -15.13
CA SER A 251 7.13 2.77 -15.63
C SER A 251 7.42 1.77 -14.52
N LEU A 252 6.51 0.82 -14.32
CA LEU A 252 6.73 -0.36 -13.49
C LEU A 252 7.37 -1.44 -14.35
N LEU A 253 8.56 -1.89 -13.96
CA LEU A 253 9.41 -2.76 -14.78
C LEU A 253 9.33 -4.23 -14.35
N SER A 254 9.27 -4.48 -13.03
CA SER A 254 9.16 -5.82 -12.47
C SER A 254 8.48 -5.77 -11.11
N ILE A 255 7.73 -6.80 -10.75
CA ILE A 255 7.08 -6.91 -9.45
C ILE A 255 7.02 -8.37 -9.00
N LYS A 256 7.22 -8.62 -7.71
CA LYS A 256 6.97 -9.92 -7.08
C LYS A 256 6.28 -9.76 -5.74
N ARG A 257 5.29 -10.62 -5.48
CA ARG A 257 4.69 -10.79 -4.14
C ARG A 257 5.55 -11.72 -3.31
N VAL A 258 5.73 -11.38 -2.03
CA VAL A 258 6.57 -12.12 -1.09
C VAL A 258 5.79 -12.29 0.21
N SER A 259 5.77 -13.52 0.73
CA SER A 259 5.43 -13.78 2.12
C SER A 259 6.74 -13.98 2.87
N LEU A 260 7.00 -13.13 3.86
CA LEU A 260 8.26 -13.10 4.58
C LEU A 260 8.11 -13.78 5.94
N GLY A 261 8.79 -14.91 6.11
CA GLY A 261 9.04 -15.49 7.43
C GLY A 261 10.23 -14.80 8.09
N ARG A 262 11.32 -15.55 8.31
CA ARG A 262 12.60 -15.01 8.80
C ARG A 262 13.46 -14.38 7.69
N ALA A 263 13.53 -15.04 6.54
CA ALA A 263 14.32 -14.55 5.41
C ALA A 263 13.70 -15.00 4.09
N ALA A 264 13.94 -14.23 3.03
CA ALA A 264 13.52 -14.56 1.67
C ALA A 264 14.55 -14.05 0.65
N ARG A 265 14.68 -14.76 -0.47
CA ARG A 265 15.42 -14.29 -1.65
C ARG A 265 14.48 -14.16 -2.82
N VAL A 266 14.54 -13.01 -3.49
CA VAL A 266 13.63 -12.64 -4.56
C VAL A 266 14.45 -12.19 -5.75
N ARG A 267 14.21 -12.80 -6.90
CA ARG A 267 14.84 -12.42 -8.16
C ARG A 267 13.85 -11.62 -9.00
N LEU A 268 14.20 -10.39 -9.38
CA LEU A 268 13.43 -9.59 -10.34
C LEU A 268 14.21 -9.49 -11.64
N ASP A 269 13.48 -9.55 -12.75
CA ASP A 269 14.03 -9.40 -14.09
C ASP A 269 13.19 -8.39 -14.88
N PHE A 270 13.89 -7.59 -15.69
CA PHE A 270 13.30 -6.61 -16.61
C PHE A 270 14.29 -6.33 -17.76
N VAL A 271 13.85 -5.61 -18.78
CA VAL A 271 14.66 -5.30 -19.97
C VAL A 271 14.77 -3.78 -20.13
N CYS A 272 15.98 -3.28 -20.39
CA CYS A 272 16.19 -1.90 -20.81
C CYS A 272 16.18 -1.81 -22.35
N GLY A 273 15.41 -0.86 -22.88
CA GLY A 273 15.22 -0.67 -24.32
C GLY A 273 16.17 0.34 -24.98
N ALA A 274 16.97 1.07 -24.19
CA ALA A 274 17.89 2.07 -24.70
C ALA A 274 19.27 1.93 -24.07
N PRO A 275 20.35 2.27 -24.79
CA PRO A 275 21.68 2.31 -24.22
C PRO A 275 21.89 3.58 -23.38
N GLY A 276 22.88 3.54 -22.51
CA GLY A 276 23.30 4.66 -21.66
C GLY A 276 23.02 4.43 -20.18
N ARG A 277 23.06 5.53 -19.42
CA ARG A 277 22.93 5.51 -17.97
C ARG A 277 21.46 5.63 -17.55
N HIS A 278 20.94 4.61 -16.89
CA HIS A 278 19.55 4.55 -16.42
C HIS A 278 19.49 4.53 -14.90
N THR A 279 18.52 5.24 -14.32
CA THR A 279 18.28 5.25 -12.87
C THR A 279 16.94 4.63 -12.56
N TYR A 280 16.95 3.61 -11.71
CA TYR A 280 15.78 2.87 -11.28
C TYR A 280 15.62 2.98 -9.76
N THR A 281 14.44 2.64 -9.29
CA THR A 281 14.14 2.51 -7.86
C THR A 281 13.61 1.12 -7.57
N LEU A 282 14.20 0.46 -6.58
CA LEU A 282 13.69 -0.74 -5.94
C LEU A 282 12.81 -0.33 -4.77
N TYR A 283 11.54 -0.74 -4.80
CA TYR A 283 10.56 -0.53 -3.74
C TYR A 283 10.31 -1.84 -3.01
N PHE A 284 10.26 -1.77 -1.69
CA PHE A 284 9.78 -2.84 -0.82
C PHE A 284 8.57 -2.32 -0.05
N MET A 285 7.38 -2.81 -0.39
CA MET A 285 6.11 -2.26 0.04
C MET A 285 5.31 -3.27 0.85
N SER A 286 4.85 -2.91 2.04
CA SER A 286 3.93 -3.73 2.83
C SER A 286 2.52 -3.69 2.26
N ASP A 287 1.70 -4.69 2.53
CA ASP A 287 0.25 -4.67 2.27
C ASP A 287 -0.61 -4.40 3.51
N ALA A 288 0.04 -4.15 4.65
CA ALA A 288 -0.58 -4.19 5.97
C ALA A 288 -0.18 -3.04 6.89
N TYR A 289 1.06 -2.56 6.83
CA TYR A 289 1.58 -1.53 7.73
C TYR A 289 2.03 -0.29 6.95
N LEU A 290 1.77 0.90 7.47
CA LEU A 290 2.31 2.15 6.91
C LEU A 290 3.61 2.50 7.61
N GLY A 291 4.56 3.08 6.87
CA GLY A 291 5.86 3.54 7.39
C GLY A 291 6.96 2.47 7.44
N ALA A 292 6.67 1.25 6.97
CA ALA A 292 7.64 0.15 6.87
C ALA A 292 8.19 -0.02 5.44
N ASP A 293 7.73 0.81 4.51
CA ASP A 293 8.13 0.76 3.11
C ASP A 293 9.55 1.30 2.92
N GLN A 294 10.30 0.71 2.01
CA GLN A 294 11.69 1.09 1.75
C GLN A 294 11.91 1.33 0.25
N GLU A 295 12.74 2.33 -0.07
CA GLU A 295 13.08 2.70 -1.44
C GLU A 295 14.59 2.81 -1.62
N TYR A 296 15.13 2.12 -2.62
CA TYR A 296 16.54 2.12 -2.96
C TYR A 296 16.75 2.53 -4.41
N LYS A 297 17.38 3.69 -4.62
CA LYS A 297 17.75 4.15 -5.95
C LYS A 297 19.05 3.47 -6.38
N PHE A 298 19.06 2.95 -7.60
CA PHE A 298 20.26 2.38 -8.21
C PHE A 298 20.40 2.84 -9.64
N THR A 299 21.62 2.83 -10.14
CA THR A 299 21.94 3.24 -11.51
C THR A 299 22.61 2.07 -12.21
N VAL A 300 22.29 1.87 -13.48
CA VAL A 300 22.99 0.92 -14.33
C VAL A 300 23.42 1.60 -15.63
N ASP A 301 24.57 1.20 -16.14
CA ASP A 301 25.04 1.58 -17.47
C ASP A 301 24.77 0.42 -18.43
N VAL A 302 24.02 0.68 -19.49
CA VAL A 302 23.58 -0.31 -20.47
C VAL A 302 24.29 -0.07 -21.79
N ASP A 303 25.08 -1.04 -22.25
CA ASP A 303 25.78 -0.97 -23.53
C ASP A 303 24.81 -1.17 -24.70
N SER A 304 25.13 -0.58 -25.85
CA SER A 304 24.41 -0.84 -27.10
C SER A 304 24.39 -2.33 -27.43
N ALA A 305 23.34 -2.76 -28.12
CA ALA A 305 23.38 -4.06 -28.77
C ALA A 305 24.59 -4.08 -29.73
N PRO A 306 25.33 -5.20 -29.83
CA PRO A 306 26.38 -5.29 -30.83
C PRO A 306 25.75 -5.03 -32.21
N ASP A 307 26.36 -4.16 -33.00
CA ASP A 307 25.98 -3.99 -34.39
C ASP A 307 26.09 -5.37 -35.05
N THR A 308 24.96 -5.95 -35.44
CA THR A 308 24.96 -6.99 -36.45
C THR A 308 25.27 -6.32 -37.78
N ASP A 309 26.52 -5.89 -37.95
CA ASP A 309 27.04 -5.49 -39.25
C ASP A 309 27.02 -6.74 -40.14
N SER A 310 26.11 -6.70 -41.09
CA SER A 310 26.33 -7.08 -42.48
C SER A 310 27.69 -7.73 -42.78
N SER A 311 27.75 -9.05 -42.65
CA SER A 311 28.76 -9.86 -43.34
C SER A 311 28.08 -11.11 -43.90
N ASP A 312 27.27 -10.89 -44.93
CA ASP A 312 27.01 -11.88 -45.99
C ASP A 312 26.77 -11.11 -47.30
N SER A 313 27.78 -10.34 -47.67
CA SER A 313 28.05 -9.96 -49.04
C SER A 313 29.54 -10.13 -49.24
N ASP A 314 29.94 -11.36 -49.55
CA ASP A 314 31.02 -11.71 -50.49
C ASP A 314 31.33 -13.22 -50.41
N GLN A 315 30.63 -14.03 -51.23
CA GLN A 315 31.21 -14.88 -52.30
C GLN A 315 30.19 -15.85 -52.88
#